data_AF-A0A420UDS6-F1
#
_entry.id   AF-A0A420UDS6-F1
#
_cell.length_a   1.000
_cell.length_b   1.000
_cell.length_c   1.000
_cell.angle_alpha   90.00
_cell.angle_beta   90.00
_cell.angle_gamma   90.00
#
_symmetry.space_group_name_H-M   'P 1'
#
loop_
_entity.id
_entity.type
_entity.pdbx_description
1 polymer ?
#
loop_
_entity_poly.entity_id
_entity_poly.type
_entity_poly.pdbx_seq_one_letter_code
_entity_poly.pdbx_strand_id
1 'polypeptide(L)'
;MAPSNPNAALDRMPVELLLITGEDLDQQSMKALTLVSKRLRLKLLPYYPMKVTFTGDVSEIAARLALLMEEHPDSPSGSMYQYVKHACFNLEPSKLIPQSHPINDLVGDFCRQPTRLKKVTIFSYDIYKVLVTQAPQLKRLAVMGFEGMPRIGPNPRLTTRILDDIRHNFQQMETLVLGEFLNPKFPWGQQQFRTMKDRAELNIMVVKVSMALNSMPQLTRFAFVLTDETIGERVGTPEEWFYPWYRGQYDTKEEWYSHLVRAILGVVPGLQQLCVRARRSVYCRGTRIPADSNLTITWKTDQEETTDEFDNFFV
;
A
#
# COMPACT_ATOMS: atom_id res chain seq x y z
N MET A 1 -35.70 18.30 -18.61
CA MET A 1 -35.96 17.04 -17.89
C MET A 1 -36.64 16.10 -18.87
N ALA A 2 -35.95 15.04 -19.32
CA ALA A 2 -36.61 13.99 -20.11
C ALA A 2 -37.56 13.19 -19.18
N PRO A 3 -38.74 12.78 -19.64
CA PRO A 3 -39.69 12.04 -18.81
C PRO A 3 -39.10 10.66 -18.47
N SER A 4 -39.03 10.34 -17.17
CA SER A 4 -38.66 9.01 -16.70
C SER A 4 -39.61 7.99 -17.31
N ASN A 5 -39.10 7.08 -18.15
CA ASN A 5 -39.91 6.04 -18.76
C ASN A 5 -40.43 5.11 -17.65
N PRO A 6 -41.74 5.10 -17.35
CA PRO A 6 -42.28 4.35 -16.22
C PRO A 6 -42.08 2.83 -16.36
N ASN A 7 -41.66 2.34 -17.54
CA ASN A 7 -41.42 0.92 -17.83
C ASN A 7 -39.94 0.48 -17.79
N ALA A 8 -39.00 1.32 -17.35
CA ALA A 8 -37.62 0.88 -17.19
C ALA A 8 -37.51 -0.11 -16.00
N ALA A 9 -37.49 -1.41 -16.30
CA ALA A 9 -37.45 -2.48 -15.29
C ALA A 9 -36.32 -2.32 -14.24
N LEU A 10 -35.17 -1.78 -14.68
CA LEU A 10 -34.02 -1.46 -13.83
C LEU A 10 -34.32 -0.39 -12.76
N ASP A 11 -35.22 0.56 -13.03
CA ASP A 11 -35.59 1.60 -12.07
C ASP A 11 -36.54 1.09 -10.97
N ARG A 12 -37.18 -0.07 -11.15
CA ARG A 12 -37.99 -0.70 -10.09
C ARG A 12 -37.24 -1.77 -9.33
N MET A 13 -36.07 -2.17 -9.81
CA MET A 13 -35.28 -3.24 -9.19
C MET A 13 -34.82 -2.82 -7.78
N PRO A 14 -34.98 -3.69 -6.77
CA PRO A 14 -34.37 -3.53 -5.45
C PRO A 14 -32.87 -3.29 -5.56
N VAL A 15 -32.34 -2.46 -4.66
CA VAL A 15 -30.92 -2.09 -4.67
C VAL A 15 -30.03 -3.31 -4.48
N GLU A 16 -30.47 -4.26 -3.68
CA GLU A 16 -29.77 -5.50 -3.37
C GLU A 16 -29.57 -6.34 -4.64
N LEU A 17 -30.61 -6.42 -5.49
CA LEU A 17 -30.52 -7.12 -6.77
C LEU A 17 -29.65 -6.38 -7.78
N LEU A 18 -29.72 -5.03 -7.79
CA LEU A 18 -28.82 -4.22 -8.61
C LEU A 18 -27.36 -4.40 -8.20
N LEU A 19 -27.09 -4.48 -6.90
CA LEU A 19 -25.74 -4.70 -6.36
C LEU A 19 -25.20 -6.08 -6.76
N ILE A 20 -26.01 -7.14 -6.61
CA ILE A 20 -25.64 -8.49 -7.08
C ILE A 20 -25.31 -8.48 -8.57
N THR A 21 -26.13 -7.82 -9.41
CA THR A 21 -25.84 -7.72 -10.85
C THR A 21 -24.60 -6.87 -11.16
N GLY A 22 -24.21 -5.97 -10.25
CA GLY A 22 -23.06 -5.10 -10.41
C GLY A 22 -21.75 -5.71 -9.90
N GLU A 23 -21.81 -6.70 -9.02
CA GLU A 23 -20.63 -7.41 -8.49
C GLU A 23 -19.86 -8.16 -9.59
N ASP A 24 -20.57 -8.65 -10.61
CA ASP A 24 -19.99 -9.40 -11.73
C ASP A 24 -19.53 -8.52 -12.92
N LEU A 25 -19.71 -7.20 -12.86
CA LEU A 25 -19.37 -6.31 -13.97
C LEU A 25 -17.91 -5.88 -13.94
N ASP A 26 -17.24 -6.00 -15.09
CA ASP A 26 -15.91 -5.44 -15.28
C ASP A 26 -15.93 -3.89 -15.26
N GLN A 27 -14.74 -3.28 -15.19
CA GLN A 27 -14.59 -1.82 -15.09
C GLN A 27 -15.17 -1.05 -16.30
N GLN A 28 -15.10 -1.58 -17.52
CA GLN A 28 -15.66 -0.95 -18.72
C GLN A 28 -17.19 -1.04 -18.72
N SER A 29 -17.72 -2.21 -18.39
CA SER A 29 -19.15 -2.46 -18.25
C SER A 29 -19.75 -1.58 -17.15
N MET A 30 -19.05 -1.42 -16.02
CA MET A 30 -19.42 -0.48 -14.96
C MET A 30 -19.37 0.97 -15.42
N LYS A 31 -18.32 1.38 -16.17
CA LYS A 31 -18.25 2.73 -16.73
C LYS A 31 -19.46 3.00 -17.63
N ALA A 32 -19.78 2.09 -18.54
CA ALA A 32 -20.96 2.19 -19.41
C ALA A 32 -22.25 2.27 -18.59
N LEU A 33 -22.46 1.37 -17.64
CA LEU A 33 -23.69 1.29 -16.85
C LEU A 33 -23.90 2.51 -15.94
N THR A 34 -22.82 3.12 -15.46
CA THR A 34 -22.90 4.38 -14.71
C THR A 34 -23.27 5.58 -15.60
N LEU A 35 -23.10 5.49 -16.92
CA LEU A 35 -23.54 6.52 -17.86
C LEU A 35 -25.00 6.35 -18.27
N VAL A 36 -25.61 5.18 -18.07
CA VAL A 36 -27.00 4.86 -18.48
C VAL A 36 -28.05 5.53 -17.58
N SER A 37 -27.84 5.57 -16.26
CA SER A 37 -28.83 6.11 -15.31
C SER A 37 -28.19 6.73 -14.07
N LYS A 38 -28.73 7.89 -13.66
CA LYS A 38 -28.40 8.56 -12.38
C LYS A 38 -28.59 7.64 -11.18
N ARG A 39 -29.68 6.86 -11.16
CA ARG A 39 -30.01 5.97 -10.05
C ARG A 39 -29.01 4.83 -9.96
N LEU A 40 -28.73 4.16 -11.09
CA LEU A 40 -27.74 3.09 -11.15
C LEU A 40 -26.36 3.59 -10.71
N ARG A 41 -25.93 4.74 -11.22
CA ARG A 41 -24.67 5.37 -10.81
C ARG A 41 -24.61 5.65 -9.30
N LEU A 42 -25.63 6.30 -8.73
CA LEU A 42 -25.67 6.60 -7.30
C LEU A 42 -25.73 5.35 -6.41
N LYS A 43 -26.33 4.26 -6.91
CA LYS A 43 -26.51 3.03 -6.14
C LYS A 43 -25.37 2.05 -6.28
N LEU A 44 -24.67 2.00 -7.42
CA LEU A 44 -23.63 1.00 -7.67
C LEU A 44 -22.22 1.55 -7.41
N LEU A 45 -21.96 2.79 -7.83
CA LEU A 45 -20.63 3.40 -7.73
C LEU A 45 -20.09 3.49 -6.28
N PRO A 46 -20.93 3.69 -5.23
CA PRO A 46 -20.45 3.63 -3.85
C PRO A 46 -19.98 2.26 -3.38
N TYR A 47 -20.59 1.20 -3.89
CA TYR A 47 -20.34 -0.17 -3.44
C TYR A 47 -19.25 -0.84 -4.24
N TYR A 48 -19.03 -0.38 -5.47
CA TYR A 48 -17.90 -0.83 -6.26
C TYR A 48 -16.57 -0.41 -5.59
N PRO A 49 -15.64 -1.33 -5.35
CA PRO A 49 -14.28 -1.00 -4.96
C PRO A 49 -13.56 -0.47 -6.20
N MET A 50 -13.71 0.83 -6.47
CA MET A 50 -13.03 1.43 -7.62
C MET A 50 -11.55 1.63 -7.28
N LYS A 51 -10.77 0.60 -7.59
CA LYS A 51 -9.32 0.66 -7.76
C LYS A 51 -9.03 1.11 -9.19
N VAL A 52 -8.14 2.09 -9.36
CA VAL A 52 -7.69 2.53 -10.67
C VAL A 52 -6.17 2.41 -10.75
N THR A 53 -5.70 1.78 -11.82
CA THR A 53 -4.27 1.64 -12.09
C THR A 53 -3.87 2.48 -13.29
N PHE A 54 -2.93 3.39 -13.06
CA PHE A 54 -2.26 4.17 -14.09
C PHE A 54 -0.89 3.53 -14.35
N THR A 55 -0.73 2.94 -15.53
CA THR A 55 0.51 2.29 -15.96
C THR A 55 0.94 2.86 -17.29
N GLY A 56 2.24 3.07 -17.44
CA GLY A 56 2.83 3.59 -18.66
C GLY A 56 3.85 4.70 -18.39
N ASP A 57 4.19 5.42 -19.45
CA ASP A 57 5.03 6.62 -19.34
C ASP A 57 4.26 7.83 -18.76
N VAL A 58 4.96 8.94 -18.61
CA VAL A 58 4.40 10.20 -18.08
C VAL A 58 3.21 10.68 -18.93
N SER A 59 3.29 10.60 -20.25
CA SER A 59 2.25 11.07 -21.16
C SER A 59 1.00 10.18 -21.08
N GLU A 60 1.20 8.87 -21.02
CA GLU A 60 0.12 7.89 -20.90
C GLU A 60 -0.61 8.02 -19.56
N ILE A 61 0.13 8.17 -18.45
CA ILE A 61 -0.47 8.40 -17.13
C ILE A 61 -1.23 9.74 -17.11
N ALA A 62 -0.63 10.80 -17.66
CA ALA A 62 -1.28 12.12 -17.71
C ALA A 62 -2.58 12.09 -18.53
N ALA A 63 -2.57 11.45 -19.70
CA ALA A 63 -3.76 11.30 -20.54
C ALA A 63 -4.87 10.52 -19.81
N ARG A 64 -4.52 9.42 -19.14
CA ARG A 64 -5.48 8.62 -18.37
C ARG A 64 -6.05 9.37 -17.16
N LEU A 65 -5.21 10.14 -16.46
CA LEU A 65 -5.66 11.01 -15.37
C LEU A 65 -6.61 12.09 -15.88
N ALA A 66 -6.22 12.80 -16.94
CA ALA A 66 -7.05 13.84 -17.54
C ALA A 66 -8.42 13.29 -17.97
N LEU A 67 -8.46 12.15 -18.66
CA LEU A 67 -9.71 11.49 -19.06
C LEU A 67 -10.58 11.04 -17.89
N LEU A 68 -9.98 10.66 -16.76
CA LEU A 68 -10.73 10.25 -15.56
C LEU A 68 -11.25 11.47 -14.78
N MET A 69 -10.49 12.56 -14.82
CA MET A 69 -10.79 13.82 -14.14
C MET A 69 -11.72 14.72 -14.95
N GLU A 70 -11.85 14.49 -16.25
CA GLU A 70 -12.74 15.21 -17.14
C GLU A 70 -14.16 15.20 -16.57
N GLU A 71 -14.69 16.40 -16.32
CA GLU A 71 -16.06 16.57 -15.89
C GLU A 71 -16.98 16.20 -17.05
N HIS A 72 -17.88 15.25 -16.83
CA HIS A 72 -18.98 15.03 -17.76
C HIS A 72 -20.12 15.95 -17.33
N PRO A 73 -20.36 17.08 -18.03
CA PRO A 73 -21.36 18.09 -17.63
C PRO A 73 -22.77 17.50 -17.49
N ASP A 74 -23.05 16.40 -18.19
CA ASP A 74 -24.32 15.69 -18.13
C ASP A 74 -24.40 14.63 -17.02
N SER A 75 -23.34 14.42 -16.22
CA SER A 75 -23.33 13.45 -15.12
C SER A 75 -24.00 14.05 -13.88
N PRO A 76 -25.22 13.62 -13.52
CA PRO A 76 -26.00 14.28 -12.48
C PRO A 76 -25.58 13.86 -11.05
N SER A 77 -24.43 13.18 -10.91
CA SER A 77 -23.89 12.61 -9.66
C SER A 77 -22.39 12.86 -9.49
N GLY A 78 -21.84 13.82 -10.24
CA GLY A 78 -20.44 14.22 -10.18
C GLY A 78 -19.50 13.33 -11.00
N SER A 79 -18.23 13.73 -11.02
CA SER A 79 -17.17 13.09 -11.78
C SER A 79 -16.78 11.72 -11.20
N MET A 80 -16.42 10.78 -12.07
CA MET A 80 -16.18 9.38 -11.68
C MET A 80 -15.03 9.24 -10.69
N TYR A 81 -14.00 10.09 -10.81
CA TYR A 81 -12.84 10.09 -9.92
C TYR A 81 -13.21 10.25 -8.44
N GLN A 82 -14.32 10.93 -8.11
CA GLN A 82 -14.76 11.16 -6.72
C GLN A 82 -15.05 9.87 -5.94
N TYR A 83 -15.27 8.76 -6.65
CA TYR A 83 -15.61 7.47 -6.08
C TYR A 83 -14.43 6.49 -6.04
N VAL A 84 -13.28 6.88 -6.59
CA VAL A 84 -12.05 6.10 -6.49
C VAL A 84 -11.66 5.97 -5.03
N LYS A 85 -11.49 4.72 -4.57
CA LYS A 85 -11.06 4.41 -3.21
C LYS A 85 -9.56 4.14 -3.15
N HIS A 86 -8.99 3.68 -4.26
CA HIS A 86 -7.60 3.28 -4.36
C HIS A 86 -7.02 3.65 -5.72
N ALA A 87 -5.90 4.37 -5.70
CA ALA A 87 -5.11 4.69 -6.87
C ALA A 87 -3.78 3.93 -6.88
N CYS A 88 -3.42 3.37 -8.03
CA CYS A 88 -2.12 2.74 -8.27
C CYS A 88 -1.38 3.49 -9.36
N PHE A 89 -0.16 3.95 -9.10
CA PHE A 89 0.72 4.57 -10.09
C PHE A 89 1.93 3.69 -10.35
N ASN A 90 1.96 3.08 -11.53
CA ASN A 90 3.05 2.27 -12.03
C ASN A 90 3.71 2.99 -13.22
N LEU A 91 4.57 3.96 -12.90
CA LEU A 91 5.32 4.69 -13.91
C LEU A 91 6.42 3.78 -14.45
N GLU A 92 6.37 3.50 -15.75
CA GLU A 92 7.44 2.78 -16.41
C GLU A 92 8.76 3.58 -16.32
N PRO A 93 9.92 2.91 -16.20
CA PRO A 93 11.20 3.59 -16.06
C PRO A 93 11.41 4.59 -17.21
N SER A 94 11.30 5.88 -16.89
CA SER A 94 11.50 6.98 -17.82
C SER A 94 12.34 8.07 -17.13
N LYS A 95 12.63 9.17 -17.82
CA LYS A 95 13.47 10.24 -17.25
C LYS A 95 12.76 10.87 -16.04
N LEU A 96 13.54 11.34 -15.05
CA LEU A 96 13.07 12.12 -13.90
C LEU A 96 11.98 13.12 -14.31
N ILE A 97 10.82 13.05 -13.64
CA ILE A 97 9.74 14.02 -13.85
C ILE A 97 10.19 15.39 -13.31
N PRO A 98 10.29 16.44 -14.14
CA PRO A 98 10.63 17.78 -13.67
C PRO A 98 9.60 18.30 -12.65
N GLN A 99 10.03 19.12 -11.70
CA GLN A 99 9.14 19.69 -10.67
C GLN A 99 8.00 20.55 -11.25
N SER A 100 8.21 21.17 -12.42
CA SER A 100 7.22 21.98 -13.12
C SER A 100 6.41 21.20 -14.16
N HIS A 101 6.50 19.86 -14.18
CA HIS A 101 5.78 19.07 -15.17
C HIS A 101 4.27 19.05 -14.88
N PRO A 102 3.39 19.24 -15.88
CA PRO A 102 1.93 19.29 -15.69
C PRO A 102 1.32 18.07 -15.00
N ILE A 103 1.97 16.91 -15.14
CA ILE A 103 1.56 15.67 -14.46
C ILE A 103 1.54 15.84 -12.93
N ASN A 104 2.39 16.71 -12.37
CA ASN A 104 2.48 16.90 -10.93
C ASN A 104 1.18 17.46 -10.38
N ASP A 105 0.62 18.47 -11.07
CA ASP A 105 -0.65 19.07 -10.70
C ASP A 105 -1.79 18.08 -10.91
N LEU A 106 -1.81 17.32 -12.02
CA LEU A 106 -2.82 16.28 -12.25
C LEU A 106 -2.82 15.20 -11.16
N VAL A 107 -1.66 14.66 -10.79
CA VAL A 107 -1.53 13.66 -9.71
C VAL A 107 -1.94 14.27 -8.37
N GLY A 108 -1.52 15.51 -8.11
CA GLY A 108 -1.85 16.26 -6.91
C GLY A 108 -3.34 16.46 -6.73
N ASP A 109 -3.98 17.03 -7.75
CA ASP A 109 -5.40 17.29 -7.79
C ASP A 109 -6.20 16.00 -7.66
N PHE A 110 -5.81 14.96 -8.40
CA PHE A 110 -6.43 13.65 -8.25
C PHE A 110 -6.26 13.04 -6.85
N CYS A 111 -5.17 13.33 -6.14
CA CYS A 111 -4.98 12.81 -4.77
C CYS A 111 -5.63 13.69 -3.68
N ARG A 112 -5.92 14.96 -3.99
CA ARG A 112 -6.55 15.92 -3.07
C ARG A 112 -8.08 15.96 -3.17
N GLN A 113 -8.61 15.87 -4.39
CA GLN A 113 -10.01 16.15 -4.69
C GLN A 113 -10.99 15.02 -4.35
N PRO A 114 -10.69 13.73 -4.56
CA PRO A 114 -11.67 12.68 -4.28
C PRO A 114 -11.87 12.52 -2.79
N THR A 115 -13.10 12.79 -2.34
CA THR A 115 -13.51 12.62 -0.93
C THR A 115 -13.42 11.17 -0.45
N ARG A 116 -13.38 10.21 -1.38
CA ARG A 116 -13.36 8.77 -1.09
C ARG A 116 -12.01 8.10 -1.31
N LEU A 117 -10.99 8.83 -1.78
CA LEU A 117 -9.66 8.26 -1.95
C LEU A 117 -9.09 7.92 -0.58
N LYS A 118 -8.99 6.63 -0.28
CA LYS A 118 -8.48 6.15 1.00
C LYS A 118 -6.99 5.84 0.93
N LYS A 119 -6.48 5.52 -0.25
CA LYS A 119 -5.19 4.87 -0.41
C LYS A 119 -4.56 5.18 -1.76
N VAL A 120 -3.24 5.37 -1.74
CA VAL A 120 -2.40 5.45 -2.93
C VAL A 120 -1.30 4.39 -2.87
N THR A 121 -1.09 3.68 -3.98
CA THR A 121 0.01 2.75 -4.18
C THR A 121 0.93 3.27 -5.26
N ILE A 122 2.24 3.22 -5.02
CA ILE A 122 3.26 3.66 -5.98
C ILE A 122 4.33 2.59 -6.15
N PHE A 123 4.91 2.55 -7.35
CA PHE A 123 6.01 1.63 -7.73
C PHE A 123 7.30 2.37 -8.14
N SER A 124 7.25 3.70 -8.29
CA SER A 124 8.41 4.51 -8.68
C SER A 124 8.71 5.64 -7.69
N TYR A 125 9.99 5.99 -7.62
CA TYR A 125 10.45 7.11 -6.78
C TYR A 125 9.97 8.48 -7.29
N ASP A 126 9.83 8.65 -8.61
CA ASP A 126 9.39 9.94 -9.16
C ASP A 126 7.97 10.27 -8.73
N ILE A 127 7.06 9.30 -8.75
CA ILE A 127 5.70 9.51 -8.25
C ILE A 127 5.71 9.76 -6.74
N TYR A 128 6.57 9.09 -5.97
CA TYR A 128 6.75 9.42 -4.56
C TYR A 128 7.08 10.91 -4.36
N LYS A 129 8.02 11.45 -5.15
CA LYS A 129 8.42 12.86 -5.07
C LYS A 129 7.27 13.82 -5.42
N VAL A 130 6.42 13.45 -6.38
CA VAL A 130 5.21 14.21 -6.71
C VAL A 130 4.22 14.20 -5.54
N LEU A 131 3.97 13.05 -4.92
CA LEU A 131 3.04 12.95 -3.80
C LEU A 131 3.50 13.73 -2.58
N VAL A 132 4.81 13.75 -2.31
CA VAL A 132 5.41 14.55 -1.22
C VAL A 132 5.05 16.03 -1.35
N THR A 133 5.12 16.59 -2.56
CA THR A 133 4.86 18.02 -2.77
C THR A 133 3.38 18.32 -2.94
N GLN A 134 2.63 17.43 -3.57
CA GLN A 134 1.27 17.73 -4.03
C GLN A 134 0.16 17.13 -3.16
N ALA A 135 0.46 16.06 -2.41
CA ALA A 135 -0.51 15.33 -1.59
C ALA A 135 0.01 14.95 -0.19
N PRO A 136 0.59 15.89 0.59
CA PRO A 136 1.15 15.58 1.92
C PRO A 136 0.10 15.16 2.97
N GLN A 137 -1.18 15.40 2.70
CA GLN A 137 -2.31 15.01 3.55
C GLN A 137 -2.68 13.51 3.47
N LEU A 138 -2.01 12.72 2.63
CA LEU A 138 -2.32 11.30 2.47
C LEU A 138 -2.17 10.53 3.79
N LYS A 139 -3.21 9.76 4.12
CA LYS A 139 -3.26 8.94 5.35
C LYS A 139 -2.87 7.48 5.13
N ARG A 140 -2.95 6.97 3.89
CA ARG A 140 -2.57 5.59 3.58
C ARG A 140 -1.75 5.53 2.30
N LEU A 141 -0.54 5.03 2.43
CA LEU A 141 0.42 4.93 1.34
C LEU A 141 0.99 3.52 1.30
N ALA A 142 1.04 2.93 0.11
CA ALA A 142 1.78 1.72 -0.16
C ALA A 142 2.89 2.05 -1.14
N VAL A 143 4.14 1.81 -0.75
CA VAL A 143 5.27 1.93 -1.66
C VAL A 143 5.79 0.54 -1.97
N MET A 144 5.40 0.02 -3.13
CA MET A 144 5.68 -1.36 -3.53
C MET A 144 7.02 -1.51 -4.27
N GLY A 145 7.59 -0.41 -4.74
CA GLY A 145 8.88 -0.37 -5.41
C GLY A 145 9.46 1.04 -5.42
N PHE A 146 10.77 1.12 -5.59
CA PHE A 146 11.52 2.35 -5.85
C PHE A 146 12.32 2.25 -7.14
N GLU A 147 11.63 1.87 -8.22
CA GLU A 147 12.22 1.96 -9.55
C GLU A 147 12.54 3.42 -9.91
N GLY A 148 13.55 3.62 -10.75
CA GLY A 148 13.97 4.96 -11.21
C GLY A 148 14.80 5.79 -10.24
N MET A 149 15.20 5.25 -9.08
CA MET A 149 16.03 5.95 -8.10
C MET A 149 17.34 6.53 -8.70
N PRO A 150 17.74 7.77 -8.35
CA PRO A 150 19.01 8.33 -8.78
C PRO A 150 20.18 7.42 -8.36
N ARG A 151 21.00 7.00 -9.33
CA ARG A 151 22.21 6.20 -9.07
C ARG A 151 23.34 7.00 -8.42
N ILE A 152 23.21 8.33 -8.39
CA ILE A 152 24.20 9.28 -7.88
C ILE A 152 23.56 10.01 -6.69
N GLY A 153 24.15 9.87 -5.51
CA GLY A 153 23.66 10.44 -4.25
C GLY A 153 23.45 9.40 -3.15
N PRO A 154 23.22 9.81 -1.89
CA PRO A 154 22.99 8.89 -0.79
C PRO A 154 21.73 8.05 -1.06
N ASN A 155 21.87 6.73 -1.03
CA ASN A 155 20.83 5.76 -1.36
C ASN A 155 19.60 5.94 -0.44
N PRO A 156 18.39 6.29 -0.95
CA PRO A 156 17.22 6.45 -0.10
C PRO A 156 16.65 5.10 0.36
N ARG A 157 17.19 3.98 -0.13
CA ARG A 157 16.92 2.62 0.38
C ARG A 157 17.44 2.36 1.80
N LEU A 158 17.88 3.38 2.52
CA LEU A 158 17.98 3.25 3.97
C LEU A 158 16.54 3.18 4.47
N THR A 159 16.08 2.01 4.93
CA THR A 159 14.74 1.87 5.53
C THR A 159 14.48 2.95 6.58
N THR A 160 15.50 3.44 7.28
CA THR A 160 15.39 4.64 8.13
C THR A 160 15.14 5.93 7.39
N ARG A 161 15.92 6.24 6.35
CA ARG A 161 15.83 7.53 5.67
C ARG A 161 14.50 7.68 4.97
N ILE A 162 14.01 6.63 4.33
CA ILE A 162 12.68 6.65 3.75
C ILE A 162 11.59 6.81 4.82
N LEU A 163 11.69 6.12 5.96
CA LEU A 163 10.74 6.28 7.04
C LEU A 163 10.81 7.70 7.63
N ASP A 164 12.01 8.27 7.77
CA ASP A 164 12.22 9.65 8.20
C ASP A 164 11.63 10.65 7.18
N ASP A 165 11.84 10.43 5.89
CA ASP A 165 11.28 11.24 4.81
C ASP A 165 9.74 11.12 4.80
N ILE A 166 9.18 9.91 4.92
CA ILE A 166 7.73 9.70 4.98
C ILE A 166 7.15 10.38 6.22
N ARG A 167 7.80 10.22 7.39
CA ARG A 167 7.41 10.91 8.62
C ARG A 167 7.39 12.43 8.43
N HIS A 168 8.41 12.99 7.79
CA HIS A 168 8.51 14.42 7.59
C HIS A 168 7.45 14.94 6.62
N ASN A 169 7.21 14.21 5.53
CA ASN A 169 6.37 14.65 4.42
C ASN A 169 4.88 14.31 4.59
N PHE A 170 4.54 13.27 5.36
CA PHE A 170 3.18 12.78 5.55
C PHE A 170 2.82 12.65 7.05
N GLN A 171 2.64 13.79 7.71
CA GLN A 171 2.44 13.84 9.17
C GLN A 171 1.13 13.18 9.65
N GLN A 172 0.15 13.00 8.76
CA GLN A 172 -1.15 12.38 9.04
C GLN A 172 -1.21 10.89 8.65
N MET A 173 -0.07 10.26 8.34
CA MET A 173 -0.02 8.88 7.88
C MET A 173 -0.53 7.91 8.96
N GLU A 174 -1.59 7.19 8.64
CA GLU A 174 -2.21 6.17 9.51
C GLU A 174 -1.81 4.75 9.10
N THR A 175 -1.55 4.52 7.81
CA THR A 175 -1.18 3.20 7.28
C THR A 175 -0.06 3.30 6.25
N LEU A 176 1.02 2.56 6.50
CA LEU A 176 2.16 2.48 5.58
C LEU A 176 2.46 1.03 5.23
N VAL A 177 2.64 0.76 3.94
CA VAL A 177 3.15 -0.53 3.45
C VAL A 177 4.42 -0.30 2.64
N LEU A 178 5.47 -1.05 2.93
CA LEU A 178 6.72 -1.05 2.18
C LEU A 178 6.91 -2.42 1.51
N GLY A 179 6.89 -2.44 0.17
CA GLY A 179 7.12 -3.64 -0.63
C GLY A 179 8.51 -4.26 -0.46
N GLU A 180 9.44 -3.54 0.20
CA GLU A 180 10.81 -3.99 0.43
C GLU A 180 11.32 -3.56 1.81
N PHE A 181 11.94 -4.50 2.54
CA PHE A 181 12.68 -4.20 3.78
C PHE A 181 14.16 -4.01 3.46
N LEU A 182 14.54 -2.75 3.25
CA LEU A 182 15.73 -2.36 2.51
C LEU A 182 17.00 -2.30 3.38
N ASN A 183 18.02 -3.07 3.01
CA ASN A 183 19.42 -2.76 3.29
C ASN A 183 20.01 -2.08 2.03
N PRO A 184 20.54 -0.85 2.13
CA PRO A 184 21.03 -0.08 0.98
C PRO A 184 22.23 -0.71 0.26
N LYS A 185 22.86 -1.73 0.86
CA LYS A 185 24.00 -2.44 0.27
C LYS A 185 23.61 -3.44 -0.81
N PHE A 186 22.33 -3.78 -0.94
CA PHE A 186 21.88 -4.86 -1.81
C PHE A 186 20.96 -4.37 -2.95
N PRO A 187 21.17 -4.86 -4.18
CA PRO A 187 20.19 -4.75 -5.26
C PRO A 187 18.88 -5.48 -4.91
N TRP A 188 17.83 -5.19 -5.67
CA TRP A 188 16.51 -5.80 -5.46
C TRP A 188 16.57 -7.32 -5.50
N GLY A 189 15.89 -8.00 -4.58
CA GLY A 189 15.86 -9.47 -4.49
C GLY A 189 17.20 -10.14 -4.16
N GLN A 190 18.27 -9.38 -3.90
CA GLN A 190 19.61 -9.92 -3.64
C GLN A 190 20.06 -9.79 -2.18
N GLN A 191 19.20 -9.24 -1.32
CA GLN A 191 19.51 -9.11 0.10
C GLN A 191 19.43 -10.49 0.75
N GLN A 192 20.51 -10.90 1.40
CA GLN A 192 20.59 -12.20 2.07
C GLN A 192 21.24 -12.01 3.44
N PHE A 193 20.49 -12.26 4.51
CA PHE A 193 20.96 -12.20 5.89
C PHE A 193 21.45 -13.56 6.39
N ARG A 194 22.39 -14.15 5.63
CA ARG A 194 22.83 -15.52 5.85
C ARG A 194 23.95 -15.62 6.90
N THR A 195 24.84 -14.64 6.97
CA THR A 195 25.98 -14.67 7.90
C THR A 195 25.64 -14.03 9.25
N MET A 196 26.45 -14.33 10.29
CA MET A 196 26.35 -13.66 11.59
C MET A 196 26.46 -12.13 11.48
N LYS A 197 27.32 -11.64 10.59
CA LYS A 197 27.48 -10.21 10.32
C LYS A 197 26.20 -9.62 9.72
N ASP A 198 25.63 -10.27 8.71
CA ASP A 198 24.41 -9.77 8.06
C ASP A 198 23.23 -9.79 9.03
N ARG A 199 23.14 -10.80 9.89
CA ARG A 199 22.15 -10.84 10.97
C ARG A 199 22.32 -9.66 11.92
N ALA A 200 23.54 -9.36 12.39
CA ALA A 200 23.78 -8.16 13.21
C ALA A 200 23.34 -6.87 12.50
N GLU A 201 23.53 -6.77 11.18
CA GLU A 201 23.01 -5.66 10.37
C GLU A 201 21.48 -5.61 10.35
N LEU A 202 20.80 -6.74 10.11
CA LEU A 202 19.33 -6.83 10.17
C LEU A 202 18.79 -6.31 11.50
N ASN A 203 19.45 -6.68 12.60
CA ASN A 203 19.08 -6.27 13.94
C ASN A 203 19.19 -4.75 14.12
N ILE A 204 20.32 -4.16 13.71
CA ILE A 204 20.48 -2.70 13.71
C ILE A 204 19.37 -2.02 12.92
N MET A 205 18.97 -2.60 11.77
CA MET A 205 17.88 -2.06 10.96
C MET A 205 16.51 -2.17 11.64
N VAL A 206 16.21 -3.28 12.31
CA VAL A 206 14.94 -3.45 13.05
C VAL A 206 14.81 -2.41 14.16
N VAL A 207 15.88 -2.14 14.93
CA VAL A 207 15.85 -1.07 15.95
C VAL A 207 15.62 0.28 15.33
N LYS A 208 16.35 0.57 14.27
CA LYS A 208 16.25 1.81 13.51
C LYS A 208 14.84 2.05 12.95
N VAL A 209 14.21 1.02 12.38
CA VAL A 209 12.81 1.05 11.96
C VAL A 209 11.90 1.31 13.14
N SER A 210 12.08 0.59 14.25
CA SER A 210 11.28 0.76 15.46
C SER A 210 11.36 2.18 16.01
N MET A 211 12.54 2.79 16.01
CA MET A 211 12.74 4.20 16.39
C MET A 211 11.99 5.15 15.45
N ALA A 212 12.07 4.93 14.14
CA ALA A 212 11.36 5.75 13.15
C ALA A 212 9.83 5.63 13.33
N LEU A 213 9.31 4.41 13.47
CA LEU A 213 7.88 4.16 13.71
C LEU A 213 7.38 4.81 15.01
N ASN A 214 8.17 4.75 16.08
CA ASN A 214 7.85 5.43 17.35
C ASN A 214 7.70 6.95 17.22
N SER A 215 8.38 7.54 16.24
CA SER A 215 8.27 8.97 15.96
C SER A 215 7.14 9.34 14.98
N MET A 216 6.28 8.39 14.61
CA MET A 216 5.12 8.57 13.74
C MET A 216 3.82 8.38 14.53
N PRO A 217 3.34 9.39 15.29
CA PRO A 217 2.28 9.21 16.28
C PRO A 217 0.92 8.82 15.70
N GLN A 218 0.65 9.15 14.42
CA GLN A 218 -0.61 8.79 13.75
C GLN A 218 -0.58 7.39 13.12
N LEU A 219 0.61 6.78 12.99
CA LEU A 219 0.79 5.52 12.29
C LEU A 219 0.32 4.36 13.17
N THR A 220 -0.83 3.79 12.82
CA THR A 220 -1.44 2.67 13.55
C THR A 220 -1.24 1.33 12.85
N ARG A 221 -0.94 1.35 11.55
CA ARG A 221 -0.77 0.14 10.73
C ARG A 221 0.49 0.22 9.91
N PHE A 222 1.35 -0.77 10.03
CA PHE A 222 2.58 -0.87 9.26
C PHE A 222 2.74 -2.26 8.68
N ALA A 223 3.17 -2.35 7.43
CA ALA A 223 3.57 -3.63 6.88
C ALA A 223 4.80 -3.52 6.00
N PHE A 224 5.53 -4.62 5.91
CA PHE A 224 6.65 -4.72 4.99
C PHE A 224 6.88 -6.14 4.49
N VAL A 225 7.64 -6.26 3.40
CA VAL A 225 8.08 -7.55 2.87
C VAL A 225 9.48 -7.86 3.37
N LEU A 226 9.64 -9.02 4.01
CA LEU A 226 10.94 -9.57 4.39
C LEU A 226 10.90 -11.06 4.08
N THR A 227 11.36 -11.45 2.90
CA THR A 227 11.12 -12.80 2.39
C THR A 227 11.94 -13.86 3.14
N ASP A 228 11.43 -15.08 3.18
CA ASP A 228 12.13 -16.23 3.73
C ASP A 228 13.45 -16.49 3.00
N GLU A 229 13.50 -16.29 1.69
CA GLU A 229 14.72 -16.29 0.87
C GLU A 229 15.76 -15.27 1.37
N THR A 230 15.30 -14.07 1.77
CA THR A 230 16.16 -13.00 2.32
C THR A 230 16.78 -13.43 3.65
N ILE A 231 16.05 -14.18 4.47
CA ILE A 231 16.54 -14.67 5.78
C ILE A 231 17.42 -15.94 5.64
N GLY A 232 17.37 -16.61 4.48
CA GLY A 232 18.09 -17.86 4.19
C GLY A 232 17.33 -19.13 4.62
N GLU A 233 17.63 -20.26 3.97
CA GLU A 233 17.09 -21.58 4.34
C GLU A 233 18.03 -22.26 5.36
N ARG A 234 17.43 -22.75 6.46
CA ARG A 234 18.05 -23.41 7.63
C ARG A 234 18.85 -22.52 8.59
N VAL A 235 18.32 -22.49 9.82
CA VAL A 235 19.05 -22.18 11.06
C VAL A 235 20.18 -23.21 11.18
N GLY A 236 21.39 -22.76 11.51
CA GLY A 236 22.62 -23.56 11.47
C GLY A 236 22.66 -24.72 12.46
N THR A 237 23.81 -25.39 12.51
CA THR A 237 24.11 -26.41 13.52
C THR A 237 23.98 -25.85 14.95
N PRO A 238 23.77 -26.72 15.97
CA PRO A 238 23.51 -26.32 17.37
C PRO A 238 24.49 -25.33 17.99
N GLU A 239 25.67 -25.15 17.41
CA GLU A 239 26.77 -24.33 17.95
C GLU A 239 26.76 -22.87 17.45
N GLU A 240 25.89 -22.50 16.50
CA GLU A 240 25.87 -21.16 15.86
C GLU A 240 24.62 -20.32 16.20
N TRP A 241 24.05 -20.52 17.38
CA TRP A 241 22.81 -19.84 17.81
C TRP A 241 23.10 -18.54 18.55
N PHE A 242 23.19 -17.40 17.86
CA PHE A 242 23.13 -16.10 18.55
C PHE A 242 22.41 -15.02 17.71
N TYR A 243 21.28 -14.54 18.25
CA TYR A 243 20.62 -13.30 17.83
C TYR A 243 20.87 -12.22 18.92
N PRO A 244 21.16 -10.95 18.59
CA PRO A 244 21.49 -9.89 19.55
C PRO A 244 20.29 -9.38 20.39
N TRP A 245 19.06 -9.78 20.10
CA TRP A 245 17.87 -9.51 20.94
C TRP A 245 17.31 -10.76 21.63
N TYR A 246 17.92 -11.93 21.45
CA TYR A 246 17.23 -13.19 21.70
C TYR A 246 18.11 -14.26 22.35
N ARG A 247 17.47 -15.06 23.22
CA ARG A 247 18.11 -16.06 24.10
C ARG A 247 17.59 -17.49 23.91
N GLY A 248 16.71 -17.75 22.92
CA GLY A 248 16.02 -19.04 22.74
C GLY A 248 16.30 -19.74 21.40
N GLN A 249 16.05 -21.06 21.39
CA GLN A 249 16.00 -21.89 20.18
C GLN A 249 14.58 -21.85 19.60
N TYR A 250 14.43 -21.50 18.33
CA TYR A 250 13.20 -21.64 17.56
C TYR A 250 13.45 -22.64 16.44
N ASP A 251 12.56 -23.61 16.31
CA ASP A 251 12.67 -24.72 15.37
C ASP A 251 12.07 -24.37 13.98
N THR A 252 11.28 -23.29 13.87
CA THR A 252 10.56 -22.93 12.62
C THR A 252 10.65 -21.46 12.19
N LYS A 253 10.38 -21.19 10.89
CA LYS A 253 10.27 -19.81 10.35
C LYS A 253 9.12 -19.03 10.97
N GLU A 254 7.99 -19.68 11.20
CA GLU A 254 6.81 -19.09 11.83
C GLU A 254 7.17 -18.46 13.19
N GLU A 255 7.91 -19.19 14.02
CA GLU A 255 8.36 -18.71 15.32
C GLU A 255 9.29 -17.51 15.21
N TRP A 256 10.23 -17.53 14.24
CA TRP A 256 11.15 -16.43 14.00
C TRP A 256 10.41 -15.13 13.62
N TYR A 257 9.49 -15.19 12.64
CA TYR A 257 8.70 -14.03 12.25
C TYR A 257 7.76 -13.57 13.37
N SER A 258 7.16 -14.52 14.11
CA SER A 258 6.32 -14.20 15.27
C SER A 258 7.11 -13.46 16.34
N HIS A 259 8.37 -13.83 16.55
CA HIS A 259 9.24 -13.13 17.48
C HIS A 259 9.61 -11.72 16.98
N LEU A 260 9.98 -11.58 15.70
CA LEU A 260 10.24 -10.27 15.09
C LEU A 260 9.05 -9.31 15.26
N VAL A 261 7.85 -9.79 14.92
CA VAL A 261 6.60 -9.02 15.06
C VAL A 261 6.36 -8.64 16.52
N ARG A 262 6.54 -9.59 17.45
CA ARG A 262 6.42 -9.34 18.90
C ARG A 262 7.40 -8.28 19.38
N ALA A 263 8.65 -8.34 18.94
CA ALA A 263 9.70 -7.42 19.34
C ALA A 263 9.38 -5.99 18.89
N ILE A 264 9.03 -5.80 17.60
CA ILE A 264 8.69 -4.47 17.06
C ILE A 264 7.44 -3.91 17.76
N LEU A 265 6.36 -4.69 17.86
CA LEU A 265 5.15 -4.20 18.53
C LEU A 265 5.39 -3.92 20.01
N GLY A 266 6.25 -4.69 20.67
CA GLY A 266 6.62 -4.47 22.08
C GLY A 266 7.28 -3.12 22.34
N VAL A 267 8.06 -2.61 21.38
CA VAL A 267 8.74 -1.30 21.52
C VAL A 267 8.01 -0.15 20.82
N VAL A 268 7.02 -0.43 19.97
CA VAL A 268 6.19 0.58 19.29
C VAL A 268 4.74 0.52 19.81
N PRO A 269 4.43 1.18 20.94
CA PRO A 269 3.11 1.06 21.57
C PRO A 269 1.96 1.61 20.71
N GLY A 270 2.21 2.67 19.95
CA GLY A 270 1.21 3.31 19.08
C GLY A 270 0.79 2.44 17.87
N LEU A 271 1.58 1.42 17.52
CA LEU A 271 1.30 0.55 16.39
C LEU A 271 0.30 -0.55 16.80
N GLN A 272 -0.86 -0.55 16.17
CA GLN A 272 -1.95 -1.50 16.44
C GLN A 272 -1.84 -2.76 15.57
N GLN A 273 -1.37 -2.62 14.33
CA GLN A 273 -1.20 -3.73 13.41
C GLN A 273 0.18 -3.69 12.76
N LEU A 274 0.88 -4.81 12.82
CA LEU A 274 2.12 -5.06 12.10
C LEU A 274 1.99 -6.31 11.25
N CYS A 275 2.33 -6.22 9.97
CA CYS A 275 2.34 -7.36 9.08
C CYS A 275 3.69 -7.51 8.37
N VAL A 276 4.23 -8.72 8.37
CA VAL A 276 5.43 -9.06 7.63
C VAL A 276 5.09 -10.14 6.61
N ARG A 277 5.26 -9.85 5.32
CA ARG A 277 5.13 -10.86 4.26
C ARG A 277 6.42 -11.67 4.17
N ALA A 278 6.31 -12.96 4.45
CA ALA A 278 7.43 -13.91 4.40
C ALA A 278 7.60 -14.54 3.01
N ARG A 279 6.50 -14.76 2.27
CA ARG A 279 6.49 -15.18 0.86
C ARG A 279 5.11 -14.86 0.28
N ARG A 280 4.91 -15.13 -1.00
CA ARG A 280 3.58 -15.02 -1.62
C ARG A 280 2.55 -15.81 -0.79
N SER A 281 1.40 -15.22 -0.53
CA SER A 281 0.31 -15.75 0.30
C SER A 281 0.64 -16.06 1.76
N VAL A 282 1.84 -15.74 2.27
CA VAL A 282 2.25 -16.06 3.64
C VAL A 282 2.70 -14.85 4.42
N TYR A 283 2.00 -14.63 5.54
CA TYR A 283 2.09 -13.41 6.32
C TYR A 283 2.16 -13.74 7.82
N CYS A 284 3.05 -13.05 8.52
CA CYS A 284 3.02 -12.98 9.97
C CYS A 284 2.37 -11.67 10.40
N ARG A 285 1.23 -11.76 11.10
CA ARG A 285 0.47 -10.59 11.56
C ARG A 285 0.47 -10.50 13.06
N GLY A 286 0.77 -9.32 13.58
CA GLY A 286 0.56 -8.96 14.98
C GLY A 286 -0.55 -7.92 15.06
N THR A 287 -1.55 -8.19 15.89
CA THR A 287 -2.64 -7.25 16.19
C THR A 287 -2.69 -7.00 17.68
N ARG A 288 -2.74 -5.72 18.06
CA ARG A 288 -2.98 -5.25 19.42
C ARG A 288 -4.36 -4.60 19.47
N ILE A 289 -5.18 -5.04 20.41
CA ILE A 289 -6.48 -4.43 20.67
C ILE A 289 -6.23 -3.20 21.56
N PRO A 290 -6.71 -1.99 21.21
CA PRO A 290 -6.42 -0.78 21.99
C PRO A 290 -6.87 -0.84 23.47
N ALA A 291 -7.85 -1.69 23.78
CA ALA A 291 -8.43 -1.86 25.11
C ALA A 291 -7.81 -3.01 25.92
N ASP A 292 -6.97 -3.84 25.31
CA ASP A 292 -6.45 -5.05 25.93
C ASP A 292 -4.97 -5.20 25.54
N SER A 293 -4.07 -5.29 26.52
CA SER A 293 -2.62 -5.42 26.26
C SER A 293 -2.24 -6.73 25.56
N ASN A 294 -3.24 -7.59 25.32
CA ASN A 294 -3.14 -8.82 24.56
C ASN A 294 -2.71 -8.58 23.11
N LEU A 295 -1.46 -8.94 22.84
CA LEU A 295 -0.90 -9.04 21.51
C LEU A 295 -1.23 -10.42 20.93
N THR A 296 -2.03 -10.44 19.86
CA THR A 296 -2.28 -11.67 19.09
C THR A 296 -1.34 -11.70 17.90
N ILE A 297 -0.67 -12.83 17.70
CA ILE A 297 0.19 -13.07 16.53
C ILE A 297 -0.37 -14.27 15.78
N THR A 298 -0.59 -14.10 14.47
CA THR A 298 -1.09 -15.14 13.59
C THR A 298 -0.15 -15.32 12.42
N TRP A 299 0.18 -16.58 12.14
CA TRP A 299 0.82 -17.00 10.91
C TRP A 299 -0.25 -17.46 9.93
N LYS A 300 -0.42 -16.73 8.82
CA LYS A 300 -1.39 -17.07 7.78
C LYS A 300 -0.64 -17.67 6.61
N THR A 301 -0.95 -18.91 6.27
CA THR A 301 -0.61 -19.54 5.00
C THR A 301 -1.85 -19.53 4.12
N ASP A 302 -1.68 -19.51 2.80
CA ASP A 302 -2.77 -19.71 1.84
C ASP A 302 -3.79 -18.55 1.74
N GLN A 303 -3.34 -17.33 2.01
CA GLN A 303 -4.18 -16.16 1.73
C GLN A 303 -4.34 -15.98 0.23
N GLU A 304 -5.60 -15.89 -0.21
CA GLU A 304 -5.95 -15.61 -1.60
C GLU A 304 -5.27 -14.31 -2.05
N GLU A 305 -4.47 -14.41 -3.11
CA GLU A 305 -3.81 -13.24 -3.68
C GLU A 305 -4.84 -12.43 -4.44
N THR A 306 -5.44 -11.47 -3.75
CA THR A 306 -6.27 -10.47 -4.41
C THR A 306 -5.42 -9.64 -5.38
N THR A 307 -6.08 -8.96 -6.33
CA THR A 307 -5.40 -8.02 -7.24
C THR A 307 -4.76 -6.85 -6.51
N ASP A 308 -5.02 -6.68 -5.20
CA ASP A 308 -4.46 -5.66 -4.35
C ASP A 308 -3.69 -6.28 -3.18
N GLU A 309 -2.39 -6.52 -3.40
CA GLU A 309 -1.47 -7.09 -2.41
C GLU A 309 -1.55 -6.37 -1.04
N PHE A 310 -1.83 -5.06 -1.03
CA PHE A 310 -2.00 -4.27 0.19
C PHE A 310 -3.16 -4.75 1.07
N ASP A 311 -4.29 -5.11 0.46
CA ASP A 311 -5.48 -5.57 1.21
C ASP A 311 -5.11 -6.84 1.95
N ASN A 312 -4.26 -7.68 1.35
CA ASN A 312 -3.80 -8.89 2.01
C ASN A 312 -3.03 -8.59 3.30
N PHE A 313 -2.31 -7.47 3.43
CA PHE A 313 -1.50 -7.21 4.63
C PHE A 313 -2.32 -7.01 5.91
N PHE A 314 -3.54 -6.48 5.84
CA PHE A 314 -4.33 -6.08 7.02
C PHE A 314 -5.73 -6.69 7.13
N VAL A 315 -6.04 -7.70 6.30
CA VAL A 315 -7.28 -8.50 6.35
C VAL A 315 -7.27 -9.56 7.46
#